data_AF-A0A932NTX0-F1
#
_entry.id   AF-A0A932NTX0-F1
#
_cell.length_a   1.000
_cell.length_b   1.000
_cell.length_c   1.000
_cell.angle_alpha   90.00
_cell.angle_beta   90.00
_cell.angle_gamma   90.00
#
_symmetry.space_group_name_H-M   'P 1'
#
loop_
_entity.id
_entity.type
_entity.pdbx_description
1 polymer ?
#
loop_
_entity_poly.entity_id
_entity_poly.type
_entity_poly.pdbx_seq_one_letter_code
_entity_poly.pdbx_strand_id
1 'polypeptide(L)'
;MPEEHDNSLFHERSANTYSSAPTPAVYPEPLEGMVAPTPDFTTTKPVTQSVSDEAPKTLSITDTQSNGDPVPVVRVLSVRGVEYLMMSFALWLGAGSLIWVLLALINGYGSTTTLAMPGATMIVSVPVFAFFFLRLRKQELVNSSLRYEPSKRRLTQITQFVAFITCMLNTVTFVYLMIAKVSGQDGIVLWKAFANLLIVLIVVGGILAYYWADEHRTIRD
;
A
#
# COMPACT_ATOMS: atom_id res chain seq x y z
N MET A 1 -20.35 -42.79 40.06
CA MET A 1 -18.93 -43.02 40.43
C MET A 1 -18.12 -41.89 39.82
N PRO A 2 -17.60 -40.95 40.61
CA PRO A 2 -16.69 -39.93 40.13
C PRO A 2 -15.26 -40.45 40.25
N GLU A 3 -14.50 -40.46 39.16
CA GLU A 3 -13.04 -40.56 39.24
C GLU A 3 -12.43 -39.20 38.95
N GLU A 4 -11.91 -38.66 40.04
CA GLU A 4 -11.02 -37.54 40.19
C GLU A 4 -9.63 -37.96 39.71
N HIS A 5 -9.09 -37.29 38.70
CA HIS A 5 -7.68 -37.41 38.35
C HIS A 5 -7.03 -36.03 38.32
N ASP A 6 -6.41 -35.74 39.46
CA ASP A 6 -5.41 -34.72 39.71
C ASP A 6 -4.06 -35.08 39.05
N ASN A 7 -3.21 -34.06 38.95
CA ASN A 7 -1.76 -34.05 38.73
C ASN A 7 -1.28 -33.28 37.49
N SER A 8 -1.17 -31.97 37.70
CA SER A 8 0.10 -31.23 37.85
C SER A 8 1.38 -31.76 37.18
N LEU A 9 2.24 -30.79 36.85
CA LEU A 9 3.68 -30.86 36.54
C LEU A 9 4.02 -31.16 35.08
N PHE A 10 4.33 -30.12 34.31
CA PHE A 10 5.57 -30.14 33.52
C PHE A 10 6.13 -28.72 33.27
N HIS A 11 7.17 -28.43 34.04
CA HIS A 11 8.33 -27.59 33.79
C HIS A 11 8.27 -26.48 32.71
N GLU A 12 8.15 -25.27 33.24
CA GLU A 12 8.96 -24.10 32.93
C GLU A 12 10.36 -24.47 32.39
N ARG A 13 10.62 -24.19 31.10
CA ARG A 13 11.95 -24.20 30.51
C ARG A 13 12.23 -22.84 29.86
N SER A 14 12.69 -21.93 30.71
CA SER A 14 13.29 -20.65 30.37
C SER A 14 14.57 -20.90 29.58
N ALA A 15 14.55 -20.64 28.28
CA ALA A 15 15.75 -20.57 27.45
C ALA A 15 16.13 -19.10 27.26
N ASN A 16 17.06 -18.65 28.11
CA ASN A 16 17.82 -17.43 27.91
C ASN A 16 18.71 -17.59 26.67
N THR A 17 18.32 -16.99 25.55
CA THR A 17 19.23 -16.82 24.40
C THR A 17 19.99 -15.53 24.59
N TYR A 18 21.27 -15.69 24.92
CA TYR A 18 22.26 -14.63 25.04
C TYR A 18 22.34 -13.81 23.75
N SER A 19 22.15 -12.50 23.90
CA SER A 19 22.46 -11.48 22.91
C SER A 19 23.98 -11.33 22.82
N SER A 20 24.58 -11.83 21.75
CA SER A 20 25.94 -11.49 21.35
C SER A 20 25.91 -10.14 20.63
N ALA A 21 26.47 -9.11 21.28
CA ALA A 21 26.70 -7.83 20.65
C ALA A 21 27.66 -7.99 19.45
N PRO A 22 27.40 -7.35 18.31
CA PRO A 22 28.32 -7.36 17.19
C PRO A 22 29.58 -6.56 17.54
N THR A 23 30.73 -7.20 17.30
CA THR A 23 32.07 -6.59 17.38
C THR A 23 32.12 -5.33 16.51
N PRO A 24 32.63 -4.19 17.00
CA PRO A 24 32.81 -3.00 16.18
C PRO A 24 33.81 -3.27 15.06
N ALA A 25 33.42 -2.93 13.83
CA ALA A 25 34.29 -3.00 12.66
C ALA A 25 35.47 -2.04 12.83
N VAL A 26 36.68 -2.58 12.84
CA VAL A 26 37.93 -1.83 12.72
C VAL A 26 38.04 -1.38 11.27
N TYR A 27 37.93 -0.08 11.03
CA TYR A 27 38.20 0.51 9.73
C TYR A 27 39.72 0.55 9.50
N PRO A 28 40.24 0.01 8.38
CA PRO A 28 41.64 0.25 8.02
C PRO A 28 41.85 1.74 7.70
N GLU A 29 42.98 2.28 8.15
CA GLU A 29 43.44 3.63 7.80
C GLU A 29 43.45 3.84 6.29
N PRO A 30 43.10 5.05 5.79
CA PRO A 30 43.30 5.40 4.40
C PRO A 30 44.79 5.45 4.10
N LEU A 31 45.24 4.64 3.14
CA LEU A 31 46.56 4.78 2.53
C LEU A 31 46.66 6.16 1.87
N GLU A 32 47.35 7.08 2.55
CA GLU A 32 47.87 8.31 1.94
C GLU A 32 48.84 7.90 0.81
N GLY A 33 48.52 8.30 -0.43
CA GLY A 33 49.48 8.23 -1.53
C GLY A 33 49.00 7.51 -2.79
N MET A 34 47.84 7.88 -3.32
CA MET A 34 47.59 7.73 -4.77
C MET A 34 46.96 9.00 -5.31
N VAL A 35 47.81 9.84 -5.90
CA VAL A 35 47.40 10.99 -6.70
C VAL A 35 46.73 10.45 -7.96
N ALA A 36 45.41 10.54 -8.01
CA ALA A 36 44.66 10.27 -9.23
C ALA A 36 44.96 11.39 -10.25
N PRO A 37 45.16 11.06 -11.54
CA PRO A 37 45.29 12.07 -12.58
C PRO A 37 44.00 12.86 -12.73
N THR A 38 44.13 14.18 -12.68
CA THR A 38 43.09 15.19 -12.91
C THR A 38 42.41 14.94 -14.25
N PRO A 39 41.07 14.80 -14.33
CA PRO A 39 40.38 14.89 -15.61
C PRO A 39 40.38 16.36 -16.07
N ASP A 40 40.91 16.59 -17.26
CA ASP A 40 40.85 17.88 -17.94
C ASP A 40 39.39 18.33 -18.11
N PHE A 41 39.04 19.43 -17.44
CA PHE A 41 37.80 20.17 -17.70
C PHE A 41 37.95 20.92 -19.03
N THR A 42 37.61 20.25 -20.13
CA THR A 42 37.38 20.95 -21.40
C THR A 42 36.11 21.79 -21.26
N THR A 43 36.32 23.09 -21.14
CA THR A 43 35.30 24.14 -21.15
C THR A 43 34.43 24.02 -22.40
N THR A 44 33.22 23.49 -22.27
CA THR A 44 32.16 23.67 -23.27
C THR A 44 31.61 25.08 -23.13
N LYS A 45 31.73 25.85 -24.22
CA LYS A 45 31.13 27.18 -24.39
C LYS A 45 29.63 27.16 -24.01
N PRO A 46 29.09 28.22 -23.39
CA PRO A 46 27.66 28.35 -23.24
C PRO A 46 27.05 28.58 -24.63
N VAL A 47 26.20 27.65 -25.06
CA VAL A 47 25.33 27.85 -26.22
C VAL A 47 24.26 28.85 -25.81
N THR A 48 24.38 30.07 -26.31
CA THR A 48 23.31 31.07 -26.33
C THR A 48 22.14 30.49 -27.12
N GLN A 49 21.13 29.97 -26.42
CA GLN A 49 19.83 29.68 -27.03
C GLN A 49 19.15 31.01 -27.33
N SER A 50 19.12 31.39 -28.61
CA SER A 50 18.25 32.44 -29.12
C SER A 50 16.80 31.98 -28.95
N VAL A 51 16.07 32.65 -28.07
CA VAL A 51 14.60 32.57 -28.02
C VAL A 51 14.09 33.13 -29.35
N SER A 52 13.58 32.24 -30.21
CA SER A 52 12.81 32.61 -31.40
C SER A 52 11.36 32.28 -31.09
N ASP A 53 10.56 33.33 -30.92
CA ASP A 53 9.10 33.26 -30.87
C ASP A 53 8.58 32.70 -32.20
N GLU A 54 7.99 31.51 -32.19
CA GLU A 54 7.17 31.02 -33.29
C GLU A 54 5.94 30.27 -32.77
N ALA A 55 4.80 30.58 -33.40
CA ALA A 55 3.43 30.25 -33.04
C ALA A 55 3.10 28.73 -33.05
N PRO A 56 1.93 28.29 -32.54
CA PRO A 56 1.70 26.91 -32.12
C PRO A 56 1.59 25.96 -33.31
N LYS A 57 2.52 24.99 -33.41
CA LYS A 57 2.43 23.87 -34.34
C LYS A 57 1.42 22.85 -33.86
N THR A 58 0.35 22.73 -34.63
CA THR A 58 -0.55 21.58 -34.72
C THR A 58 0.21 20.26 -34.73
N LEU A 59 -0.19 19.33 -33.85
CA LEU A 59 0.24 17.94 -33.79
C LEU A 59 -0.10 17.23 -35.12
N SER A 60 0.86 17.18 -36.04
CA SER A 60 0.80 16.28 -37.18
C SER A 60 1.37 14.93 -36.74
N ILE A 61 0.49 13.96 -36.55
CA ILE A 61 0.84 12.54 -36.43
C ILE A 61 1.36 12.14 -37.82
N THR A 62 2.67 12.04 -37.98
CA THR A 62 3.27 11.47 -39.19
C THR A 62 4.40 10.56 -38.75
N ASP A 63 4.17 9.28 -39.00
CA ASP A 63 5.08 8.17 -38.79
C ASP A 63 6.50 8.52 -39.23
N THR A 64 7.43 8.45 -38.28
CA THR A 64 8.84 8.24 -38.60
C THR A 64 9.23 6.87 -38.06
N GLN A 65 8.88 5.87 -38.87
CA GLN A 65 9.51 4.55 -38.87
C GLN A 65 10.98 4.76 -39.28
N SER A 66 11.88 4.91 -38.29
CA SER A 66 13.32 5.01 -38.53
C SER A 66 14.06 4.07 -37.57
N ASN A 67 14.69 3.05 -38.16
CA ASN A 67 15.69 2.14 -37.59
C ASN A 67 15.45 1.62 -36.16
N GLY A 68 14.66 0.55 -36.07
CA GLY A 68 15.20 -0.82 -35.93
C GLY A 68 15.94 -1.24 -34.66
N ASP A 69 16.29 -0.34 -33.75
CA ASP A 69 16.78 -0.76 -32.43
C ASP A 69 15.59 -0.82 -31.46
N PRO A 70 15.25 -1.99 -30.90
CA PRO A 70 14.22 -2.09 -29.88
C PRO A 70 14.68 -1.27 -28.69
N VAL A 71 14.14 -0.06 -28.54
CA VAL A 71 14.36 0.77 -27.36
C VAL A 71 13.83 -0.04 -26.17
N PRO A 72 14.70 -0.48 -25.25
CA PRO A 72 14.24 -1.24 -24.10
C PRO A 72 13.40 -0.31 -23.24
N VAL A 73 12.07 -0.43 -23.34
CA VAL A 73 11.11 0.24 -22.46
C VAL A 73 11.10 -0.49 -21.12
N VAL A 74 12.28 -0.63 -20.49
CA VAL A 74 12.37 -1.07 -19.10
C VAL A 74 11.96 0.13 -18.27
N ARG A 75 10.65 0.27 -18.06
CA ARG A 75 10.10 1.21 -17.08
C ARG A 75 10.44 0.66 -15.71
N VAL A 76 11.64 1.00 -15.24
CA VAL A 76 12.00 0.77 -13.84
C VAL A 76 10.95 1.47 -12.98
N LEU A 77 10.38 0.72 -12.03
CA LEU A 77 9.48 1.29 -11.03
C LEU A 77 10.21 2.46 -10.36
N SER A 78 9.68 3.67 -10.55
CA SER A 78 10.20 4.84 -9.85
C SER A 78 10.21 4.55 -8.36
N VAL A 79 11.26 4.97 -7.66
CA VAL A 79 11.39 4.82 -6.20
C VAL A 79 10.13 5.34 -5.48
N ARG A 80 9.50 6.38 -6.03
CA ARG A 80 8.23 6.93 -5.54
C ARG A 80 7.04 5.98 -5.74
N GLY A 81 7.01 5.26 -6.85
CA GLY A 81 5.98 4.25 -7.11
C GLY A 81 5.99 3.15 -6.05
N VAL A 82 7.18 2.78 -5.57
CA VAL A 82 7.33 1.83 -4.47
C VAL A 82 6.82 2.42 -3.15
N GLU A 83 7.09 3.70 -2.86
CA GLU A 83 6.56 4.36 -1.66
C GLU A 83 5.02 4.39 -1.65
N TYR A 84 4.40 4.73 -2.79
CA TYR A 84 2.95 4.69 -2.92
C TYR A 84 2.40 3.27 -2.74
N LEU A 85 3.06 2.26 -3.31
CA LEU A 85 2.65 0.86 -3.17
C LEU A 85 2.69 0.41 -1.70
N MET A 86 3.76 0.75 -0.98
CA MET A 86 3.88 0.45 0.45
C MET A 86 2.78 1.13 1.26
N MET A 87 2.47 2.40 0.95
CA MET A 87 1.37 3.13 1.58
C MET A 87 0.01 2.45 1.32
N SER A 88 -0.29 2.10 0.06
CA SER A 88 -1.53 1.41 -0.29
C SER A 88 -1.63 0.03 0.37
N PHE A 89 -0.53 -0.72 0.41
CA PHE A 89 -0.50 -2.02 1.07
C PHE A 89 -0.77 -1.90 2.58
N ALA A 90 -0.12 -0.95 3.26
CA ALA A 90 -0.38 -0.67 4.67
C ALA A 90 -1.84 -0.25 4.92
N LEU A 91 -2.41 0.59 4.04
CA LEU A 91 -3.82 0.96 4.10
C LEU A 91 -4.73 -0.26 3.98
N TRP A 92 -4.47 -1.16 3.02
CA TRP A 92 -5.26 -2.36 2.81
C TRP A 92 -5.16 -3.35 3.97
N LEU A 93 -3.97 -3.54 4.55
CA LEU A 93 -3.80 -4.36 5.76
C LEU A 93 -4.55 -3.76 6.95
N GLY A 94 -4.46 -2.44 7.14
CA GLY A 94 -5.19 -1.73 8.20
C GLY A 94 -6.71 -1.84 8.01
N ALA A 95 -7.20 -1.65 6.79
CA ALA A 95 -8.62 -1.78 6.45
C ALA A 95 -9.14 -3.21 6.64
N GLY A 96 -8.40 -4.22 6.15
CA GLY A 96 -8.76 -5.63 6.32
C GLY A 96 -8.78 -6.05 7.78
N SER A 97 -7.80 -5.59 8.57
CA SER A 97 -7.79 -5.80 10.02
C SER A 97 -8.98 -5.13 10.70
N LEU A 98 -9.29 -3.87 10.36
CA LEU A 98 -10.44 -3.15 10.93
C LEU A 98 -11.75 -3.88 10.63
N ILE A 99 -11.95 -4.32 9.38
CA ILE A 99 -13.09 -5.15 8.98
C ILE A 99 -13.13 -6.40 9.85
N TRP A 100 -12.01 -7.11 10.01
CA TRP A 100 -11.93 -8.32 10.81
C TRP A 100 -12.37 -8.09 12.27
N VAL A 101 -11.86 -7.04 12.93
CA VAL A 101 -12.22 -6.70 14.31
C VAL A 101 -13.73 -6.44 14.42
N LEU A 102 -14.28 -5.63 13.50
CA LEU A 102 -15.69 -5.27 13.52
C LEU A 102 -16.58 -6.49 13.27
N LEU A 103 -16.20 -7.37 12.34
CA LEU A 103 -16.90 -8.62 12.09
C LEU A 103 -16.81 -9.57 13.29
N ALA A 104 -15.64 -9.72 13.91
CA ALA A 104 -15.48 -10.55 15.10
C ALA A 104 -16.38 -10.07 16.24
N LEU A 105 -16.47 -8.76 16.44
CA LEU A 105 -17.30 -8.14 17.47
C LEU A 105 -18.80 -8.39 17.25
N ILE A 106 -19.29 -8.24 16.02
CA ILE A 106 -20.71 -8.48 15.67
C ILE A 106 -21.08 -9.95 15.79
N ASN A 107 -20.15 -10.85 15.45
CA ASN A 107 -20.42 -12.28 15.51
C ASN A 107 -20.29 -12.85 16.92
N GLY A 108 -19.76 -12.08 17.88
CA GLY A 108 -19.55 -12.50 19.27
C GLY A 108 -18.23 -13.24 19.49
N TYR A 109 -17.31 -13.20 18.52
CA TYR A 109 -15.97 -13.78 18.62
C TYR A 109 -14.99 -12.81 19.32
N GLY A 110 -15.39 -12.31 20.49
CA GLY A 110 -14.63 -11.32 21.25
C GLY A 110 -13.44 -11.88 22.04
N SER A 111 -12.98 -13.10 21.74
CA SER A 111 -11.84 -13.68 22.45
C SER A 111 -10.57 -12.89 22.13
N THR A 112 -9.74 -12.65 23.16
CA THR A 112 -8.48 -11.93 22.99
C THR A 112 -7.60 -12.59 21.93
N THR A 113 -7.63 -13.91 21.82
CA THR A 113 -6.88 -14.66 20.80
C THR A 113 -7.36 -14.37 19.37
N THR A 114 -8.68 -14.28 19.16
CA THR A 114 -9.25 -13.94 17.83
C THR A 114 -8.96 -12.49 17.43
N LEU A 115 -8.89 -11.59 18.41
CA LEU A 115 -8.63 -10.16 18.19
C LEU A 115 -7.14 -9.81 18.19
N ALA A 116 -6.25 -10.66 18.72
CA ALA A 116 -4.83 -10.39 18.84
C ALA A 116 -4.17 -10.15 17.47
N MET A 117 -4.46 -11.01 16.49
CA MET A 117 -3.88 -10.92 15.14
C MET A 117 -4.29 -9.64 14.39
N PRO A 118 -5.59 -9.31 14.27
CA PRO A 118 -5.97 -8.05 13.63
C PRO A 118 -5.55 -6.84 14.47
N GLY A 119 -5.64 -6.91 15.80
CA GLY A 119 -5.15 -5.85 16.69
C GLY A 119 -3.67 -5.54 16.48
N ALA A 120 -2.80 -6.56 16.45
CA ALA A 120 -1.37 -6.39 16.16
C ALA A 120 -1.15 -5.79 14.76
N THR A 121 -1.94 -6.22 13.77
CA THR A 121 -1.85 -5.67 12.42
C THR A 121 -2.21 -4.18 12.39
N MET A 122 -3.23 -3.73 13.12
CA MET A 122 -3.54 -2.29 13.22
C MET A 122 -2.42 -1.50 13.91
N ILE A 123 -1.88 -2.03 15.01
CA ILE A 123 -0.79 -1.39 15.77
C ILE A 123 0.44 -1.15 14.87
N VAL A 124 0.73 -2.06 13.93
CA VAL A 124 1.86 -1.92 13.00
C VAL A 124 1.51 -1.12 11.75
N SER A 125 0.37 -1.42 11.12
CA SER A 125 -0.01 -0.82 9.83
C SER A 125 -0.36 0.66 9.93
N VAL A 126 -1.00 1.10 11.02
CA VAL A 126 -1.43 2.51 11.17
C VAL A 126 -0.23 3.47 11.25
N PRO A 127 0.79 3.23 12.09
CA PRO A 127 1.98 4.09 12.10
C PRO A 127 2.75 4.06 10.78
N VAL A 128 2.86 2.89 10.14
CA VAL A 128 3.53 2.76 8.83
C VAL A 128 2.79 3.57 7.76
N PHE A 129 1.47 3.43 7.70
CA PHE A 129 0.62 4.23 6.80
C PHE A 129 0.76 5.73 7.08
N ALA A 130 0.66 6.14 8.34
CA ALA A 130 0.78 7.55 8.73
C ALA A 130 2.15 8.13 8.36
N PHE A 131 3.23 7.39 8.57
CA PHE A 131 4.59 7.79 8.21
C PHE A 131 4.72 8.05 6.71
N PHE A 132 4.30 7.10 5.87
CA PHE A 132 4.36 7.26 4.41
C PHE A 132 3.42 8.38 3.92
N PHE A 133 2.21 8.46 4.45
CA PHE A 133 1.24 9.49 4.09
C PHE A 133 1.78 10.90 4.39
N LEU A 134 2.32 11.12 5.59
CA LEU A 134 2.90 12.40 5.98
C LEU A 134 4.13 12.75 5.13
N ARG A 135 4.99 11.77 4.87
CA ARG A 135 6.19 11.95 4.04
C ARG A 135 5.83 12.34 2.60
N LEU A 136 4.90 11.62 1.97
CA LEU A 136 4.42 11.90 0.62
C LEU A 136 3.73 13.27 0.55
N ARG A 137 2.85 13.57 1.53
CA ARG A 137 2.13 14.85 1.57
C ARG A 137 3.08 16.04 1.76
N LYS A 138 4.14 15.88 2.55
CA LYS A 138 5.19 16.91 2.68
C LYS A 138 5.90 17.16 1.35
N GLN A 139 6.22 16.12 0.60
CA GLN A 139 6.88 16.26 -0.71
C GLN A 139 5.96 16.89 -1.76
N GLU A 140 4.67 16.57 -1.74
CA GLU A 140 3.67 17.16 -2.61
C GLU A 140 3.48 18.67 -2.35
N LEU A 141 3.57 19.10 -1.09
CA LEU A 141 3.54 20.52 -0.73
C LEU A 141 4.77 21.29 -1.22
N VAL A 142 5.94 20.62 -1.30
CA VAL A 142 7.19 21.26 -1.74
C VAL A 142 7.27 21.35 -3.26
N ASN A 143 6.79 20.34 -3.99
CA ASN A 143 6.86 20.32 -5.45
C ASN A 143 5.50 19.97 -6.07
N SER A 144 4.76 20.99 -6.52
CA SER A 144 3.45 20.80 -7.15
C SER A 144 3.50 20.05 -8.48
N SER A 145 4.66 19.96 -9.13
CA SER A 145 4.85 19.20 -10.37
C SER A 145 4.79 17.68 -10.17
N LEU A 146 4.93 17.20 -8.92
CA LEU A 146 4.84 15.76 -8.60
C LEU A 146 3.41 15.22 -8.60
N ARG A 147 2.39 16.10 -8.69
CA ARG A 147 0.98 15.70 -8.71
C ARG A 147 0.62 14.83 -9.93
N TYR A 148 1.32 15.01 -11.05
CA TYR A 148 1.05 14.33 -12.33
C TYR A 148 1.97 13.13 -12.60
N GLU A 149 2.47 12.46 -11.57
CA GLU A 149 3.25 11.23 -11.73
C GLU A 149 2.36 10.09 -12.28
N PRO A 150 2.70 9.49 -13.44
CA PRO A 150 1.89 8.42 -14.06
C PRO A 150 1.84 7.15 -13.20
N SER A 151 2.80 6.99 -12.29
CA SER A 151 2.85 5.91 -11.30
C SER A 151 1.67 5.97 -10.30
N LYS A 152 1.33 7.18 -9.82
CA LYS A 152 0.20 7.41 -8.90
C LYS A 152 -1.14 7.01 -9.53
N ARG A 153 -1.34 7.35 -10.81
CA ARG A 153 -2.59 7.04 -11.54
C ARG A 153 -2.82 5.54 -11.69
N ARG A 154 -1.77 4.78 -12.06
CA ARG A 154 -1.85 3.31 -12.19
C ARG A 154 -2.19 2.65 -10.85
N LEU A 155 -1.56 3.10 -9.76
CA LEU A 155 -1.83 2.53 -8.44
C LEU A 155 -3.26 2.84 -7.98
N THR A 156 -3.73 4.06 -8.21
CA THR A 156 -5.12 4.46 -7.89
C THR A 156 -6.14 3.61 -8.65
N GLN A 157 -5.90 3.33 -9.92
CA GLN A 157 -6.76 2.44 -10.69
C GLN A 157 -6.77 1.01 -10.14
N ILE A 158 -5.60 0.48 -9.73
CA ILE A 158 -5.51 -0.85 -9.11
C ILE A 158 -6.28 -0.88 -7.79
N THR A 159 -6.13 0.12 -6.92
CA THR A 159 -6.85 0.15 -5.63
C THR A 159 -8.36 0.28 -5.82
N GLN A 160 -8.81 1.12 -6.76
CA GLN A 160 -10.22 1.22 -7.12
C GLN A 160 -10.76 -0.12 -7.67
N PHE A 161 -10.01 -0.80 -8.54
CA PHE A 161 -10.39 -2.10 -9.08
C PHE A 161 -10.51 -3.18 -8.00
N VAL A 162 -9.54 -3.27 -7.10
CA VAL A 162 -9.58 -4.21 -5.96
C VAL A 162 -10.77 -3.89 -5.05
N ALA A 163 -10.99 -2.62 -4.70
CA ALA A 163 -12.13 -2.21 -3.89
C ALA A 163 -13.48 -2.53 -4.55
N PHE A 164 -13.59 -2.33 -5.86
CA PHE A 164 -14.77 -2.71 -6.62
C PHE A 164 -15.04 -4.22 -6.56
N ILE A 165 -14.03 -5.05 -6.79
CA ILE A 165 -14.16 -6.52 -6.69
C ILE A 165 -14.58 -6.93 -5.28
N THR A 166 -13.94 -6.38 -4.23
CA THR A 166 -14.29 -6.70 -2.85
C THR A 166 -15.75 -6.33 -2.53
N CYS A 167 -16.20 -5.14 -2.94
CA CYS A 167 -17.60 -4.73 -2.78
C CYS A 167 -18.57 -5.64 -3.56
N MET A 168 -18.22 -6.02 -4.80
CA MET A 168 -19.02 -6.90 -5.62
C MET A 168 -19.17 -8.29 -4.98
N LEU A 169 -18.05 -8.92 -4.59
CA LEU A 169 -18.06 -10.24 -3.93
C LEU A 169 -18.87 -10.20 -2.63
N ASN A 170 -18.69 -9.17 -1.82
CA ASN A 170 -19.43 -9.04 -0.56
C ASN A 170 -20.94 -8.86 -0.78
N THR A 171 -21.33 -8.14 -1.84
CA THR A 171 -22.74 -8.00 -2.23
C THR A 171 -23.31 -9.34 -2.70
N VAL A 172 -22.56 -10.10 -3.50
CA VAL A 172 -22.95 -11.45 -3.94
C VAL A 172 -23.12 -12.38 -2.74
N THR A 173 -22.20 -12.37 -1.78
CA THR A 173 -22.30 -13.15 -0.53
C THR A 173 -23.55 -12.76 0.27
N PHE A 174 -23.87 -11.47 0.37
CA PHE A 174 -25.09 -11.03 1.04
C PHE A 174 -26.36 -11.54 0.35
N VAL A 175 -26.45 -11.42 -0.97
CA VAL A 175 -27.59 -11.94 -1.75
C VAL A 175 -27.73 -13.45 -1.59
N TYR A 176 -26.61 -14.18 -1.59
CA TYR A 176 -26.61 -15.62 -1.33
C TYR A 176 -27.17 -15.94 0.07
N LEU A 177 -26.73 -15.23 1.12
CA LEU A 177 -27.22 -15.43 2.49
C LEU A 177 -28.71 -15.09 2.62
N MET A 178 -29.19 -14.10 1.88
CA MET A 178 -30.61 -13.75 1.79
C MET A 178 -31.43 -14.91 1.20
N ILE A 179 -31.01 -15.45 0.05
CA ILE A 179 -31.68 -16.57 -0.60
C ILE A 179 -31.65 -17.81 0.31
N ALA A 180 -30.51 -18.11 0.91
CA ALA A 180 -30.36 -19.23 1.83
C ALA A 180 -31.30 -19.13 3.05
N LYS A 181 -31.50 -17.92 3.58
CA LYS A 181 -32.47 -17.69 4.67
C LYS A 181 -33.91 -17.92 4.22
N VAL A 182 -34.28 -17.43 3.03
CA VAL A 182 -35.63 -17.63 2.46
C VAL A 182 -35.90 -19.10 2.17
N SER A 183 -34.88 -19.87 1.79
CA SER A 183 -34.97 -21.32 1.58
C SER A 183 -35.10 -22.15 2.86
N GLY A 184 -35.20 -21.52 4.04
CA GLY A 184 -35.44 -22.20 5.32
C GLY A 184 -34.19 -22.61 6.09
N GLN A 185 -33.02 -22.03 5.79
CA GLN A 185 -31.81 -22.32 6.56
C GLN A 185 -31.81 -21.57 7.91
N ASP A 186 -32.10 -22.29 9.00
CA ASP A 186 -32.33 -21.70 10.32
C ASP A 186 -31.08 -21.09 10.98
N GLY A 187 -29.88 -21.51 10.58
CA GLY A 187 -28.62 -21.03 11.15
C GLY A 187 -28.22 -19.60 10.75
N ILE A 188 -28.91 -18.97 9.78
CA ILE A 188 -28.53 -17.65 9.26
C ILE A 188 -29.27 -16.55 10.03
N VAL A 189 -28.50 -15.66 10.68
CA VAL A 189 -29.02 -14.46 11.34
C VAL A 189 -28.93 -13.28 10.38
N LEU A 190 -30.07 -12.85 9.81
CA LEU A 190 -30.11 -11.86 8.74
C LEU A 190 -29.49 -10.50 9.14
N TRP A 191 -29.75 -10.05 10.37
CA TRP A 191 -29.17 -8.81 10.90
C TRP A 191 -27.63 -8.83 10.89
N LYS A 192 -27.01 -9.97 11.26
CA LYS A 192 -25.54 -10.10 11.22
C LYS A 192 -25.02 -9.99 9.79
N ALA A 193 -25.68 -10.64 8.84
CA ALA A 193 -25.31 -10.56 7.43
C ALA A 193 -25.41 -9.11 6.89
N PHE A 194 -26.47 -8.38 7.25
CA PHE A 194 -26.65 -6.98 6.88
C PHE A 194 -25.57 -6.08 7.51
N ALA A 195 -25.27 -6.26 8.80
CA ALA A 195 -24.24 -5.47 9.46
C ALA A 195 -22.83 -5.75 8.90
N ASN A 196 -22.53 -7.01 8.55
CA ASN A 196 -21.29 -7.39 7.88
C ASN A 196 -21.17 -6.70 6.51
N LEU A 197 -22.25 -6.69 5.72
CA LEU A 197 -22.31 -5.98 4.45
C LEU A 197 -22.01 -4.48 4.65
N LEU A 198 -22.69 -3.86 5.62
CA LEU A 198 -22.57 -2.44 5.90
C LEU A 198 -21.15 -2.04 6.31
N ILE A 199 -20.50 -2.81 7.20
CA ILE A 199 -19.12 -2.54 7.61
C ILE A 199 -18.17 -2.56 6.42
N VAL A 200 -18.21 -3.63 5.62
CA VAL A 200 -17.32 -3.77 4.46
C VAL A 200 -17.60 -2.66 3.46
N LEU A 201 -18.88 -2.30 3.25
CA LEU A 201 -19.26 -1.22 2.34
C LEU A 201 -18.76 0.14 2.84
N ILE A 202 -18.83 0.42 4.13
CA ILE A 202 -18.33 1.68 4.70
C ILE A 202 -16.81 1.75 4.59
N VAL A 203 -16.08 0.68 4.94
CA VAL A 203 -14.62 0.68 4.93
C VAL A 203 -14.09 0.66 3.49
N VAL A 204 -14.48 -0.31 2.68
CA VAL A 204 -13.99 -0.48 1.31
C VAL A 204 -14.59 0.56 0.37
N GLY A 205 -15.89 0.85 0.51
CA GLY A 205 -16.55 1.91 -0.24
C GLY A 205 -16.03 3.30 0.13
N GLY A 206 -15.62 3.52 1.39
CA GLY A 206 -14.92 4.74 1.80
C GLY A 206 -13.57 4.91 1.10
N ILE A 207 -12.78 3.84 1.00
CA ILE A 207 -11.51 3.84 0.24
C ILE A 207 -11.77 4.13 -1.24
N LEU A 208 -12.76 3.44 -1.84
CA LEU A 208 -13.16 3.65 -3.23
C LEU A 208 -13.59 5.11 -3.48
N ALA A 209 -14.48 5.65 -2.63
CA ALA A 209 -14.98 7.01 -2.73
C ALA A 209 -13.87 8.05 -2.54
N TYR A 210 -12.93 7.80 -1.62
CA TYR A 210 -11.75 8.67 -1.43
C TYR A 210 -10.90 8.75 -2.70
N TYR A 211 -10.51 7.60 -3.26
CA TYR A 211 -9.69 7.57 -4.47
C TYR A 211 -10.43 8.07 -5.70
N TRP A 212 -11.75 7.83 -5.79
CA TRP A 212 -12.59 8.39 -6.84
C TRP A 212 -12.64 9.91 -6.78
N ALA A 213 -12.84 10.48 -5.59
CA ALA A 213 -12.88 11.92 -5.39
C ALA A 213 -11.53 12.60 -5.66
N ASP A 214 -10.41 11.96 -5.29
CA ASP A 214 -9.05 12.46 -5.57
C ASP A 214 -8.78 12.56 -7.08
N GLU A 215 -9.20 11.55 -7.86
CA GLU A 215 -9.02 11.55 -9.31
C GLU A 215 -9.81 12.67 -9.99
N HIS A 216 -11.03 12.96 -9.52
CA HIS A 216 -11.87 14.02 -10.08
C HIS A 216 -11.38 15.43 -9.74
N ARG A 217 -10.70 15.60 -8.60
CA ARG A 217 -10.07 16.89 -8.25
C ARG A 217 -8.89 17.20 -9.18
N THR A 218 -8.13 16.18 -9.57
CA THR A 218 -6.96 16.32 -10.44
C THR A 218 -7.29 16.76 -11.88
N ILE A 219 -8.54 16.59 -12.32
CA ILE A 219 -9.00 16.98 -13.68
C ILE A 219 -9.41 18.46 -13.75
N ARG A 220 -9.71 19.10 -12.62
CA ARG A 220 -10.22 20.48 -12.57
C ARG A 220 -9.13 21.54 -12.43
N ASP A 221 -7.95 21.14 -12.00
CA ASP A 221 -6.74 21.98 -11.91
C ASP A 221 -5.90 21.80 -13.19
#